data_AF-A0A971CAI8-F1
#
_entry.id   AF-A0A971CAI8-F1
#
_cell.length_a   1.000
_cell.length_b   1.000
_cell.length_c   1.000
_cell.angle_alpha   90.00
_cell.angle_beta   90.00
_cell.angle_gamma   90.00
#
_symmetry.space_group_name_H-M   'P 1'
#
loop_
_entity.id
_entity.type
_entity.pdbx_description
1 polymer ?
#
loop_
_entity_poly.entity_id
_entity_poly.type
_entity_poly.pdbx_seq_one_letter_code
_entity_poly.pdbx_strand_id
1 'polypeptide(L)'
;MMKTNLLISVFMIFLSACSDKVVDNIDDISLPHSEEKIYDYVKINDSTLVFSQIVDSLEGWKIIDVTSDYGEIEVYADKVKFKSPSYPGISNIKYTIENNNKTRYVDSIKIVVFSQLLFLKADDIINEDYKPISEKWERFINLIIKKKAKASLGIIAKTLDWGGFYYESYLKGLNATGQFEIWNHGFDHFDPHVNSDGIFVHEFKNSSFEQQLEHLRLAQNYVKDKLGITMHTFGAPGNAIDNNTIKALDEIEEIKVWYYGLLGSSKLVLNRTNEIEITTFNPNYQKFIENYSSGSEYLALQIHPNAWDKNQFSEFEKILDFLIANKVTFMNPYEYYLVLENKRILNSLVKE
;
A
#
# COMPACT_ATOMS: atom_id res chain seq x y z
N MET A 1 -67.53 -3.71 2.74
CA MET A 1 -66.79 -3.30 3.95
C MET A 1 -65.30 -3.41 3.60
N MET A 2 -64.51 -2.33 3.58
CA MET A 2 -63.79 -1.72 4.73
C MET A 2 -62.94 -2.77 5.50
N LYS A 3 -61.68 -2.59 5.90
CA LYS A 3 -60.73 -1.43 5.99
C LYS A 3 -59.33 -2.01 6.37
N THR A 4 -58.12 -1.43 6.21
CA THR A 4 -57.58 -0.16 5.65
C THR A 4 -56.10 -0.39 5.23
N ASN A 5 -55.44 0.56 4.55
CA ASN A 5 -53.97 0.62 4.38
C ASN A 5 -53.21 0.92 5.68
N LEU A 6 -51.89 0.66 5.71
CA LEU A 6 -50.95 1.57 6.37
C LEU A 6 -49.59 1.64 5.65
N LEU A 7 -49.45 2.63 4.76
CA LEU A 7 -48.18 3.17 4.32
C LEU A 7 -47.92 4.43 5.18
N ILE A 8 -46.72 4.60 5.75
CA ILE A 8 -46.31 5.90 6.32
C ILE A 8 -44.91 6.22 5.81
N SER A 9 -44.87 7.09 4.81
CA SER A 9 -43.71 7.94 4.53
C SER A 9 -44.10 9.36 4.89
N VAL A 10 -43.40 9.95 5.86
CA VAL A 10 -43.48 11.39 6.14
C VAL A 10 -42.08 11.87 6.50
N PHE A 11 -41.49 12.70 5.64
CA PHE A 11 -40.49 13.67 6.06
C PHE A 11 -40.96 15.03 5.57
N MET A 12 -41.37 15.89 6.51
CA MET A 12 -41.89 17.22 6.21
C MET A 12 -40.75 18.22 6.04
N ILE A 13 -40.83 19.01 4.98
CA ILE A 13 -40.06 20.26 4.84
C ILE A 13 -40.72 21.31 5.73
N PHE A 14 -39.93 22.03 6.53
CA PHE A 14 -40.32 23.32 7.08
C PHE A 14 -39.20 24.35 6.88
N LEU A 15 -39.52 25.40 6.13
CA LEU A 15 -38.79 26.66 6.13
C LEU A 15 -39.48 27.60 7.13
N SER A 16 -38.69 28.29 7.95
CA SER A 16 -39.10 29.53 8.62
C SER A 16 -37.85 30.39 8.85
N ALA A 17 -38.01 31.71 8.75
CA ALA A 17 -36.91 32.67 8.70
C ALA A 17 -36.83 33.57 9.95
N CYS A 18 -35.71 34.28 10.05
CA CYS A 18 -35.41 35.43 10.91
C CYS A 18 -35.33 35.22 12.43
N SER A 19 -34.13 35.45 12.97
CA SER A 19 -33.86 36.73 13.65
C SER A 19 -32.36 37.04 13.65
N ASP A 20 -32.01 38.32 13.57
CA ASP A 20 -30.63 38.78 13.59
C ASP A 20 -29.91 38.47 14.91
N LYS A 21 -28.78 37.77 14.81
CA LYS A 21 -27.65 37.89 15.73
C LYS A 21 -26.37 37.91 14.93
N VAL A 22 -25.62 39.00 15.07
CA VAL A 22 -24.20 39.01 14.74
C VAL A 22 -23.53 38.04 15.70
N VAL A 23 -23.08 36.90 15.17
CA VAL A 23 -22.20 35.97 15.87
C VAL A 23 -20.87 36.07 15.15
N ASP A 24 -19.83 36.46 15.87
CA ASP A 24 -18.44 36.31 15.42
C ASP A 24 -18.06 34.81 15.47
N ASN A 25 -18.76 34.01 14.66
CA ASN A 25 -18.42 32.62 14.41
C ASN A 25 -17.41 32.59 13.27
N ILE A 26 -16.16 32.33 13.62
CA ILE A 26 -15.30 31.56 12.73
C ILE A 26 -15.89 30.15 12.72
N ASP A 27 -16.87 29.93 11.84
CA ASP A 27 -17.30 28.58 11.52
C ASP A 27 -16.10 27.90 10.85
N ASP A 28 -15.44 26.99 11.57
CA ASP A 28 -14.40 26.11 11.04
C ASP A 28 -15.04 25.20 9.97
N ILE A 29 -15.09 25.71 8.74
CA ILE A 29 -15.42 24.92 7.55
C ILE A 29 -14.25 23.96 7.33
N SER A 30 -14.29 22.82 8.01
CA SER A 30 -13.40 21.70 7.69
C SER A 30 -13.57 21.32 6.22
N LEU A 31 -12.48 21.39 5.45
CA LEU A 31 -12.44 20.72 4.14
C LEU A 31 -12.64 19.21 4.38
N PRO A 32 -13.15 18.45 3.38
CA PRO A 32 -13.52 17.03 3.53
C PRO A 32 -12.30 16.07 3.60
N HIS A 33 -11.25 16.47 4.31
CA HIS A 33 -9.95 15.80 4.40
C HIS A 33 -9.50 15.56 5.86
N SER A 34 -10.43 15.50 6.82
CA SER A 34 -10.17 15.29 8.26
C SER A 34 -9.74 13.88 8.68
N GLU A 35 -9.09 13.13 7.79
CA GLU A 35 -8.40 11.87 8.10
C GLU A 35 -6.89 12.09 8.10
N GLU A 36 -6.14 11.38 8.95
CA GLU A 36 -4.68 11.49 9.03
C GLU A 36 -3.96 10.92 7.77
N LYS A 37 -4.06 11.62 6.64
CA LYS A 37 -3.46 11.18 5.38
C LYS A 37 -1.98 11.56 5.32
N ILE A 38 -1.15 10.55 5.06
CA ILE A 38 0.23 10.77 4.62
C ILE A 38 0.13 11.30 3.19
N TYR A 39 0.68 12.50 2.99
CA TYR A 39 0.59 13.24 1.72
C TYR A 39 1.73 12.86 0.76
N ASP A 40 2.95 12.73 1.27
CA ASP A 40 4.12 12.34 0.48
C ASP A 40 5.21 11.63 1.33
N TYR A 41 6.12 10.96 0.66
CA TYR A 41 7.31 10.31 1.22
C TYR A 41 8.57 10.92 0.60
N VAL A 42 9.42 11.53 1.42
CA VAL A 42 10.64 12.24 0.96
C VAL A 42 11.88 11.51 1.49
N LYS A 43 12.91 11.31 0.67
CA LYS A 43 14.15 10.70 1.14
C LYS A 43 14.96 11.73 1.95
N ILE A 44 15.67 11.32 3.00
CA ILE A 44 16.55 12.24 3.77
C ILE A 44 17.48 13.07 2.87
N ASN A 45 17.61 14.36 3.18
CA ASN A 45 18.34 15.37 2.39
C ASN A 45 17.78 15.64 0.98
N ASP A 46 16.60 15.12 0.64
CA ASP A 46 15.87 15.43 -0.59
C ASP A 46 14.74 16.45 -0.32
N SER A 47 14.02 16.86 -1.36
CA SER A 47 12.93 17.83 -1.26
C SER A 47 11.75 17.45 -2.16
N THR A 48 10.54 17.87 -1.78
CA THR A 48 9.32 17.70 -2.58
C THR A 48 8.53 19.00 -2.66
N LEU A 49 7.65 19.10 -3.66
CA LEU A 49 6.61 20.12 -3.68
C LEU A 49 5.39 19.62 -2.92
N VAL A 50 4.89 20.47 -2.05
CA VAL A 50 3.87 20.14 -1.06
C VAL A 50 2.53 20.79 -1.42
N PHE A 51 2.59 22.02 -1.93
CA PHE A 51 1.41 22.76 -2.36
C PHE A 51 1.55 23.17 -3.82
N SER A 52 0.59 22.69 -4.61
CA SER A 52 0.12 23.23 -5.90
C SER A 52 -1.40 23.00 -5.93
N GLN A 53 -1.80 21.74 -6.04
CA GLN A 53 -3.18 21.28 -6.23
C GLN A 53 -4.23 21.81 -5.22
N ILE A 54 -3.89 22.04 -3.95
CA ILE A 54 -4.83 22.53 -2.93
C ILE A 54 -5.19 24.01 -3.17
N VAL A 55 -4.27 24.82 -3.70
CA VAL A 55 -4.55 26.23 -4.03
C VAL A 55 -5.14 26.33 -5.44
N ASP A 56 -4.63 25.54 -6.39
CA ASP A 56 -5.10 25.52 -7.78
C ASP A 56 -6.59 25.14 -7.91
N SER A 57 -7.10 24.32 -6.98
CA SER A 57 -8.52 23.94 -6.90
C SER A 57 -9.41 24.93 -6.12
N LEU A 58 -8.82 25.94 -5.48
CA LEU A 58 -9.47 26.92 -4.62
C LEU A 58 -9.28 28.34 -5.19
N GLU A 59 -9.98 28.64 -6.29
CA GLU A 59 -9.90 29.95 -6.96
C GLU A 59 -10.12 31.11 -5.97
N GLY A 60 -9.19 32.07 -5.96
CA GLY A 60 -9.24 33.23 -5.06
C GLY A 60 -8.77 32.99 -3.62
N TRP A 61 -8.17 31.83 -3.33
CA TRP A 61 -7.41 31.56 -2.11
C TRP A 61 -5.91 31.71 -2.35
N LYS A 62 -5.17 32.06 -1.31
CA LYS A 62 -3.69 32.16 -1.29
C LYS A 62 -3.17 31.56 0.01
N ILE A 63 -1.96 31.00 -0.02
CA ILE A 63 -1.23 30.64 1.20
C ILE A 63 -0.73 31.92 1.87
N ILE A 64 -0.93 32.04 3.19
CA ILE A 64 -0.45 33.18 3.99
C ILE A 64 0.55 32.79 5.09
N ASP A 65 0.54 31.53 5.51
CA ASP A 65 1.51 30.98 6.46
C ASP A 65 1.70 29.48 6.22
N VAL A 66 2.93 28.99 6.41
CA VAL A 66 3.26 27.55 6.38
C VAL A 66 4.38 27.30 7.39
N THR A 67 4.15 26.33 8.26
CA THR A 67 5.12 25.84 9.23
C THR A 67 5.28 24.33 9.12
N SER A 68 6.44 23.83 9.54
CA SER A 68 6.74 22.39 9.55
C SER A 68 7.30 22.04 10.92
N ASP A 69 6.77 20.98 11.55
CA ASP A 69 7.23 20.56 12.89
C ASP A 69 8.73 20.15 12.87
N TYR A 70 9.27 19.72 11.72
CA TYR A 70 10.71 19.65 11.45
C TYR A 70 11.04 19.71 9.94
N GLY A 71 12.32 19.88 9.57
CA GLY A 71 12.73 20.16 8.19
C GLY A 71 12.54 21.64 7.80
N GLU A 72 12.87 22.02 6.56
CA GLU A 72 12.79 23.40 6.08
C GLU A 72 11.65 23.58 5.07
N ILE A 73 11.02 24.76 5.10
CA ILE A 73 9.98 25.17 4.15
C ILE A 73 10.48 26.37 3.33
N GLU A 74 10.33 26.29 2.01
CA GLU A 74 10.55 27.40 1.08
C GLU A 74 9.23 27.73 0.38
N VAL A 75 8.77 28.97 0.49
CA VAL A 75 7.53 29.45 -0.12
C VAL A 75 7.85 30.29 -1.36
N TYR A 76 7.22 29.95 -2.48
CA TYR A 76 7.44 30.53 -3.81
C TYR A 76 6.10 30.94 -4.42
N ALA A 77 5.59 32.13 -4.06
CA ALA A 77 4.30 32.66 -4.51
C ALA A 77 3.09 31.73 -4.20
N ASP A 78 2.74 30.85 -5.12
CA ASP A 78 1.69 29.83 -5.07
C ASP A 78 2.20 28.46 -4.60
N LYS A 79 3.50 28.19 -4.78
CA LYS A 79 4.12 26.88 -4.52
C LYS A 79 4.83 26.84 -3.17
N VAL A 80 4.83 25.68 -2.54
CA VAL A 80 5.55 25.41 -1.30
C VAL A 80 6.42 24.18 -1.49
N LYS A 81 7.69 24.33 -1.16
CA LYS A 81 8.69 23.27 -1.20
C LYS A 81 9.09 22.89 0.21
N PHE A 82 9.07 21.59 0.51
CA PHE A 82 9.61 21.03 1.74
C PHE A 82 10.97 20.41 1.45
N LYS A 83 11.97 20.78 2.24
CA LYS A 83 13.29 20.16 2.28
C LYS A 83 13.37 19.30 3.52
N SER A 84 13.57 18.00 3.29
CA SER A 84 13.79 17.06 4.38
C SER A 84 15.20 17.23 4.98
N PRO A 85 15.38 16.98 6.28
CA PRO A 85 16.69 16.99 6.90
C PRO A 85 17.39 15.64 6.75
N SER A 86 18.56 15.51 7.39
CA SER A 86 19.43 14.33 7.31
C SER A 86 18.97 13.13 8.14
N TYR A 87 17.77 13.14 8.73
CA TYR A 87 17.26 12.06 9.58
C TYR A 87 15.76 11.76 9.32
N PRO A 88 15.36 10.48 9.39
CA PRO A 88 13.99 10.07 9.13
C PRO A 88 13.05 10.40 10.29
N GLY A 89 11.77 10.56 9.98
CA GLY A 89 10.71 11.00 10.88
C GLY A 89 9.43 11.37 10.12
N ILE A 90 8.40 11.82 10.83
CA ILE A 90 7.15 12.33 10.24
C ILE A 90 7.08 13.83 10.52
N SER A 91 6.90 14.64 9.49
CA SER A 91 6.65 16.07 9.64
C SER A 91 5.18 16.37 9.44
N ASN A 92 4.58 17.10 10.37
CA ASN A 92 3.31 17.75 10.13
C ASN A 92 3.62 19.13 9.53
N ILE A 93 3.22 19.35 8.28
CA ILE A 93 3.25 20.66 7.65
C ILE A 93 1.88 21.28 7.88
N LYS A 94 1.84 22.36 8.67
CA LYS A 94 0.63 23.14 8.96
C LYS A 94 0.62 24.34 8.04
N TYR A 95 -0.54 24.63 7.47
CA TYR A 95 -0.68 25.70 6.48
C TYR A 95 -1.94 26.50 6.75
N THR A 96 -1.87 27.80 6.49
CA THR A 96 -3.01 28.73 6.55
C THR A 96 -3.24 29.31 5.17
N ILE A 97 -4.44 29.13 4.64
CA ILE A 97 -4.91 29.80 3.42
C ILE A 97 -5.92 30.91 3.76
N GLU A 98 -5.94 31.95 2.95
CA GLU A 98 -6.84 33.11 3.10
C GLU A 98 -7.48 33.42 1.74
N ASN A 99 -8.79 33.68 1.71
CA ASN A 99 -9.49 34.09 0.48
C ASN A 99 -9.59 35.62 0.33
N ASN A 100 -10.09 36.07 -0.82
CA ASN A 100 -10.34 37.50 -1.10
C ASN A 100 -11.25 38.21 -0.07
N ASN A 101 -12.12 37.47 0.64
CA ASN A 101 -13.00 37.99 1.70
C ASN A 101 -12.32 37.97 3.09
N LYS A 102 -11.04 37.60 3.18
CA LYS A 102 -10.26 37.38 4.41
C LYS A 102 -10.78 36.23 5.31
N THR A 103 -11.63 35.34 4.78
CA THR A 103 -11.88 34.05 5.44
C THR A 103 -10.57 33.28 5.46
N ARG A 104 -10.24 32.68 6.61
CA ARG A 104 -9.04 31.86 6.77
C ARG A 104 -9.43 30.41 7.03
N TYR A 105 -8.59 29.51 6.55
CA TYR A 105 -8.68 28.09 6.83
C TYR A 105 -7.28 27.59 7.22
N VAL A 106 -7.22 26.74 8.25
CA VAL A 106 -5.98 26.14 8.77
C VAL A 106 -6.12 24.63 8.68
N ASP A 107 -5.11 23.98 8.14
CA ASP A 107 -5.08 22.52 8.01
C ASP A 107 -3.63 22.00 8.06
N SER A 108 -3.46 20.69 8.03
CA SER A 108 -2.15 20.06 8.10
C SER A 108 -2.07 18.76 7.32
N ILE A 109 -0.88 18.47 6.81
CA ILE A 109 -0.56 17.25 6.06
C ILE A 109 0.70 16.61 6.61
N LYS A 110 0.77 15.27 6.53
CA LYS A 110 1.92 14.49 7.05
C LYS A 110 2.85 14.11 5.91
N ILE A 111 4.13 14.47 6.02
CA ILE A 111 5.20 13.96 5.15
C ILE A 111 6.05 12.96 5.94
N VAL A 112 6.25 11.77 5.39
CA VAL A 112 7.18 10.78 5.93
C VAL A 112 8.55 11.01 5.31
N VAL A 113 9.55 11.37 6.11
CA VAL A 113 10.93 11.35 5.66
C VAL A 113 11.55 9.99 5.96
N PHE A 114 12.10 9.33 4.94
CA PHE A 114 12.69 8.00 5.04
C PHE A 114 14.18 8.00 4.68
N SER A 115 14.95 7.12 5.31
CA SER A 115 16.32 6.78 4.89
C SER A 115 16.30 5.69 3.82
N GLN A 116 15.56 4.63 4.10
CA GLN A 116 15.37 3.43 3.28
C GLN A 116 13.94 2.91 3.45
N LEU A 117 13.33 2.45 2.35
CA LEU A 117 12.02 1.78 2.36
C LEU A 117 12.18 0.27 2.55
N LEU A 118 11.18 -0.37 3.14
CA LEU A 118 11.12 -1.83 3.30
C LEU A 118 9.77 -2.38 2.85
N PHE A 119 9.80 -3.32 1.91
CA PHE A 119 8.66 -4.12 1.49
C PHE A 119 8.81 -5.54 2.04
N LEU A 120 7.90 -5.97 2.92
CA LEU A 120 7.78 -7.37 3.31
C LEU A 120 6.83 -8.07 2.33
N LYS A 121 7.36 -9.04 1.59
CA LYS A 121 6.63 -9.89 0.64
C LYS A 121 6.37 -11.24 1.31
N ALA A 122 5.18 -11.41 1.88
CA ALA A 122 4.82 -12.63 2.60
C ALA A 122 3.97 -13.54 1.68
N ASP A 123 4.54 -14.68 1.31
CA ASP A 123 3.97 -15.60 0.33
C ASP A 123 3.11 -16.69 0.99
N ASP A 124 2.15 -17.23 0.23
CA ASP A 124 1.29 -18.37 0.58
C ASP A 124 0.29 -18.14 1.73
N ILE A 125 -0.47 -17.03 1.70
CA ILE A 125 -1.63 -16.90 2.60
C ILE A 125 -2.80 -17.71 2.06
N ILE A 126 -3.20 -18.72 2.83
CA ILE A 126 -4.25 -19.69 2.50
C ILE A 126 -5.16 -19.89 3.72
N ASN A 127 -6.34 -20.45 3.50
CA ASN A 127 -7.24 -20.88 4.56
C ASN A 127 -6.82 -22.22 5.21
N GLU A 128 -7.18 -22.43 6.48
CA GLU A 128 -7.19 -23.76 7.14
C GLU A 128 -8.63 -24.18 7.51
N ASP A 129 -8.89 -25.50 7.55
CA ASP A 129 -10.23 -26.10 7.69
C ASP A 129 -11.11 -25.54 8.85
N TYR A 130 -10.49 -25.06 9.94
CA TYR A 130 -11.17 -24.63 11.16
C TYR A 130 -10.82 -23.20 11.62
N LYS A 131 -9.97 -22.47 10.87
CA LYS A 131 -9.52 -21.12 11.20
C LYS A 131 -9.41 -20.28 9.92
N PRO A 132 -9.64 -18.96 9.95
CA PRO A 132 -9.39 -18.12 8.78
C PRO A 132 -8.01 -18.37 8.15
N ILE A 133 -6.99 -18.53 8.99
CA ILE A 133 -5.58 -18.73 8.63
C ILE A 133 -4.87 -19.59 9.70
N SER A 134 -3.65 -20.03 9.41
CA SER A 134 -2.82 -20.80 10.36
C SER A 134 -2.36 -19.99 11.57
N GLU A 135 -2.04 -20.69 12.66
CA GLU A 135 -1.45 -20.09 13.88
C GLU A 135 -0.10 -19.40 13.61
N LYS A 136 0.61 -19.86 12.58
CA LYS A 136 1.87 -19.24 12.14
C LYS A 136 1.60 -17.92 11.43
N TRP A 137 0.64 -17.90 10.51
CA TRP A 137 0.17 -16.67 9.87
C TRP A 137 -0.37 -15.67 10.89
N GLU A 138 -1.14 -16.13 11.87
CA GLU A 138 -1.68 -15.30 12.95
C GLU A 138 -0.54 -14.70 13.80
N ARG A 139 0.46 -15.51 14.15
CA ARG A 139 1.66 -15.04 14.86
C ARG A 139 2.45 -14.00 14.06
N PHE A 140 2.58 -14.18 12.75
CA PHE A 140 3.23 -13.20 11.87
C PHE A 140 2.47 -11.88 11.83
N ILE A 141 1.17 -11.92 11.54
CA ILE A 141 0.30 -10.73 11.48
C ILE A 141 0.32 -9.97 12.82
N ASN A 142 0.17 -10.68 13.95
CA ASN A 142 0.26 -10.09 15.28
C ASN A 142 1.64 -9.47 15.57
N LEU A 143 2.73 -10.03 15.05
CA LEU A 143 4.06 -9.45 15.18
C LEU A 143 4.19 -8.15 14.37
N ILE A 144 3.71 -8.12 13.12
CA ILE A 144 3.70 -6.91 12.28
C ILE A 144 2.86 -5.80 12.93
N ILE A 145 1.66 -6.12 13.44
CA ILE A 145 0.80 -5.20 14.19
C ILE A 145 1.53 -4.66 15.43
N LYS A 146 2.07 -5.54 16.29
CA LYS A 146 2.81 -5.17 17.51
C LYS A 146 3.99 -4.25 17.24
N LYS A 147 4.73 -4.48 16.15
CA LYS A 147 5.89 -3.68 15.74
C LYS A 147 5.52 -2.40 14.98
N LYS A 148 4.22 -2.17 14.69
CA LYS A 148 3.71 -1.06 13.84
C LYS A 148 4.35 -1.02 12.44
N ALA A 149 4.70 -2.19 11.93
CA ALA A 149 5.25 -2.38 10.59
C ALA A 149 4.13 -2.56 9.55
N LYS A 150 4.46 -2.50 8.26
CA LYS A 150 3.56 -2.89 7.15
C LYS A 150 4.07 -4.16 6.47
N ALA A 151 3.17 -4.93 5.87
CA ALA A 151 3.52 -6.12 5.09
C ALA A 151 2.48 -6.45 4.02
N SER A 152 2.93 -7.00 2.90
CA SER A 152 2.07 -7.42 1.80
C SER A 152 1.87 -8.94 1.84
N LEU A 153 0.62 -9.41 1.70
CA LEU A 153 0.20 -10.80 1.86
C LEU A 153 -0.24 -11.40 0.51
N GLY A 154 0.50 -12.40 0.02
CA GLY A 154 0.31 -13.01 -1.29
C GLY A 154 -0.72 -14.12 -1.24
N ILE A 155 -1.90 -13.86 -1.79
CA ILE A 155 -3.01 -14.83 -1.81
C ILE A 155 -2.93 -15.73 -3.04
N ILE A 156 -3.10 -17.03 -2.82
CA ILE A 156 -3.41 -18.01 -3.87
C ILE A 156 -4.93 -17.99 -4.05
N ALA A 157 -5.41 -17.32 -5.09
CA ALA A 157 -6.81 -16.85 -5.16
C ALA A 157 -7.87 -17.97 -5.09
N LYS A 158 -7.59 -19.17 -5.62
CA LYS A 158 -8.47 -20.34 -5.60
C LYS A 158 -8.78 -20.86 -4.19
N THR A 159 -7.97 -20.52 -3.19
CA THR A 159 -8.23 -20.88 -1.77
C THR A 159 -9.52 -20.24 -1.22
N LEU A 160 -10.05 -19.21 -1.91
CA LEU A 160 -11.36 -18.60 -1.64
C LEU A 160 -12.55 -19.51 -2.03
N ASP A 161 -12.32 -20.65 -2.70
CA ASP A 161 -13.35 -21.66 -2.94
C ASP A 161 -13.79 -22.37 -1.65
N TRP A 162 -12.86 -22.60 -0.71
CA TRP A 162 -13.12 -23.34 0.53
C TRP A 162 -13.01 -22.52 1.81
N GLY A 163 -12.30 -21.38 1.82
CA GLY A 163 -12.11 -20.61 3.06
C GLY A 163 -13.35 -19.90 3.63
N GLY A 164 -14.36 -19.67 2.78
CA GLY A 164 -15.67 -19.15 3.19
C GLY A 164 -15.65 -17.80 3.92
N PHE A 165 -16.80 -17.44 4.50
CA PHE A 165 -17.07 -16.09 5.01
C PHE A 165 -16.06 -15.59 6.06
N TYR A 166 -15.55 -16.47 6.93
CA TYR A 166 -14.60 -16.08 7.98
C TYR A 166 -13.22 -15.73 7.42
N TYR A 167 -12.71 -16.50 6.45
CA TYR A 167 -11.46 -16.17 5.76
C TYR A 167 -11.61 -14.89 4.94
N GLU A 168 -12.67 -14.79 4.14
CA GLU A 168 -12.96 -13.60 3.33
C GLU A 168 -13.06 -12.33 4.18
N SER A 169 -13.79 -12.38 5.29
CA SER A 169 -13.97 -11.24 6.21
C SER A 169 -12.67 -10.86 6.91
N TYR A 170 -11.82 -11.84 7.24
CA TYR A 170 -10.53 -11.61 7.86
C TYR A 170 -9.57 -10.89 6.90
N LEU A 171 -9.47 -11.34 5.64
CA LEU A 171 -8.65 -10.68 4.62
C LEU A 171 -9.16 -9.27 4.27
N LYS A 172 -10.48 -9.08 4.16
CA LYS A 172 -11.11 -7.75 4.03
C LYS A 172 -10.69 -6.83 5.15
N GLY A 173 -10.77 -7.31 6.40
CA GLY A 173 -10.38 -6.57 7.60
C GLY A 173 -8.90 -6.16 7.57
N LEU A 174 -7.99 -7.08 7.24
CA LEU A 174 -6.56 -6.78 7.13
C LEU A 174 -6.28 -5.71 6.07
N ASN A 175 -6.83 -5.86 4.86
CA ASN A 175 -6.61 -4.91 3.76
C ASN A 175 -7.15 -3.51 4.09
N ALA A 176 -8.32 -3.43 4.73
CA ALA A 176 -8.96 -2.18 5.13
C ALA A 176 -8.15 -1.36 6.16
N THR A 177 -7.18 -1.96 6.85
CA THR A 177 -6.28 -1.21 7.76
C THR A 177 -5.27 -0.33 7.05
N GLY A 178 -4.95 -0.60 5.77
CA GLY A 178 -3.81 -0.01 5.08
C GLY A 178 -2.42 -0.39 5.65
N GLN A 179 -2.39 -1.21 6.71
CA GLN A 179 -1.18 -1.83 7.26
C GLN A 179 -0.76 -3.07 6.46
N PHE A 180 -1.74 -3.75 5.86
CA PHE A 180 -1.55 -4.90 4.98
C PHE A 180 -2.09 -4.64 3.59
N GLU A 181 -1.40 -5.13 2.56
CA GLU A 181 -1.88 -5.18 1.17
C GLU A 181 -2.09 -6.64 0.77
N ILE A 182 -3.29 -7.00 0.28
CA ILE A 182 -3.51 -8.30 -0.36
C ILE A 182 -3.07 -8.22 -1.83
N TRP A 183 -2.17 -9.12 -2.25
CA TRP A 183 -1.58 -9.09 -3.59
C TRP A 183 -1.62 -10.46 -4.29
N ASN A 184 -1.51 -10.44 -5.61
CA ASN A 184 -1.75 -11.58 -6.49
C ASN A 184 -0.55 -12.55 -6.48
N HIS A 185 -0.71 -13.73 -5.85
CA HIS A 185 0.29 -14.79 -5.84
C HIS A 185 -0.12 -15.99 -6.72
N GLY A 186 -0.76 -15.70 -7.86
CA GLY A 186 -1.29 -16.72 -8.76
C GLY A 186 -2.75 -17.09 -8.45
N PHE A 187 -3.35 -17.83 -9.36
CA PHE A 187 -4.70 -18.35 -9.18
C PHE A 187 -4.67 -19.60 -8.30
N ASP A 188 -3.86 -20.60 -8.67
CA ASP A 188 -3.87 -21.90 -8.00
C ASP A 188 -2.53 -22.45 -7.55
N HIS A 189 -1.42 -21.78 -7.87
CA HIS A 189 -0.08 -22.17 -7.44
C HIS A 189 0.18 -23.68 -7.71
N PHE A 190 -0.23 -24.17 -8.89
CA PHE A 190 -0.18 -25.61 -9.17
C PHE A 190 1.23 -26.19 -9.01
N ASP A 191 1.29 -27.45 -8.56
CA ASP A 191 2.55 -28.17 -8.39
C ASP A 191 3.35 -28.22 -9.71
N PRO A 192 4.61 -27.73 -9.72
CA PRO A 192 5.44 -27.74 -10.91
C PRO A 192 5.66 -29.16 -11.43
N HIS A 193 5.39 -29.37 -12.72
CA HIS A 193 5.34 -30.69 -13.33
C HIS A 193 6.02 -30.70 -14.71
N VAL A 194 6.30 -31.89 -15.23
CA VAL A 194 6.85 -32.06 -16.58
C VAL A 194 5.69 -32.25 -17.56
N ASN A 195 5.63 -31.43 -18.61
CA ASN A 195 4.62 -31.53 -19.66
C ASN A 195 4.92 -32.67 -20.67
N SER A 196 4.06 -32.84 -21.68
CA SER A 196 4.20 -33.87 -22.73
C SER A 196 5.51 -33.78 -23.53
N ASP A 197 6.12 -32.59 -23.59
CA ASP A 197 7.34 -32.31 -24.36
C ASP A 197 8.62 -32.45 -23.51
N GLY A 198 8.48 -32.90 -22.25
CA GLY A 198 9.61 -33.05 -21.33
C GLY A 198 10.05 -31.75 -20.65
N ILE A 199 9.27 -30.67 -20.77
CA ILE A 199 9.59 -29.36 -20.21
C ILE A 199 8.99 -29.23 -18.81
N PHE A 200 9.78 -28.73 -17.85
CA PHE A 200 9.32 -28.43 -16.49
C PHE A 200 8.53 -27.11 -16.47
N VAL A 201 7.27 -27.16 -16.09
CA VAL A 201 6.28 -26.08 -16.16
C VAL A 201 5.85 -25.65 -14.75
N HIS A 202 5.74 -24.34 -14.54
CA HIS A 202 5.10 -23.69 -13.40
C HIS A 202 3.93 -22.83 -13.91
N GLU A 203 3.10 -22.30 -12.99
CA GLU A 203 1.98 -21.43 -13.34
C GLU A 203 2.38 -20.28 -14.29
N PHE A 204 3.52 -19.63 -14.04
CA PHE A 204 4.03 -18.52 -14.84
C PHE A 204 5.37 -18.80 -15.56
N LYS A 205 5.74 -20.07 -15.73
CA LYS A 205 7.00 -20.41 -16.43
C LYS A 205 6.87 -21.66 -17.28
N ASN A 206 7.22 -21.54 -18.56
CA ASN A 206 7.04 -22.56 -19.61
C ASN A 206 5.57 -22.96 -19.86
N SER A 207 4.61 -22.33 -19.20
CA SER A 207 3.19 -22.33 -19.54
C SER A 207 2.92 -21.36 -20.71
N SER A 208 1.80 -21.56 -21.42
CA SER A 208 1.46 -20.70 -22.57
C SER A 208 1.10 -19.28 -22.13
N PHE A 209 1.24 -18.30 -23.03
CA PHE A 209 0.81 -16.92 -22.76
C PHE A 209 -0.67 -16.84 -22.38
N GLU A 210 -1.51 -17.60 -23.06
CA GLU A 210 -2.95 -17.67 -22.82
C GLU A 210 -3.27 -18.21 -21.43
N GLN A 211 -2.55 -19.26 -20.99
CA GLN A 211 -2.71 -19.82 -19.65
C GLN A 211 -2.26 -18.82 -18.56
N GLN A 212 -1.11 -18.17 -18.73
CA GLN A 212 -0.61 -17.17 -17.78
C GLN A 212 -1.56 -15.98 -17.67
N LEU A 213 -2.07 -15.48 -18.80
CA LEU A 213 -3.05 -14.39 -18.86
C LEU A 213 -4.37 -14.78 -18.18
N GLU A 214 -4.86 -15.98 -18.44
CA GLU A 214 -6.11 -16.46 -17.84
C GLU A 214 -5.98 -16.65 -16.32
N HIS A 215 -4.87 -17.24 -15.84
CA HIS A 215 -4.63 -17.37 -14.39
C HIS A 215 -4.53 -16.00 -13.70
N LEU A 216 -3.89 -15.00 -14.31
CA LEU A 216 -3.89 -13.63 -13.78
C LEU A 216 -5.32 -13.06 -13.71
N ARG A 217 -6.12 -13.19 -14.77
CA ARG A 217 -7.51 -12.70 -14.82
C ARG A 217 -8.41 -13.40 -13.81
N LEU A 218 -8.32 -14.73 -13.71
CA LEU A 218 -9.04 -15.53 -12.72
C LEU A 218 -8.70 -15.04 -11.31
N ALA A 219 -7.41 -14.89 -10.97
CA ALA A 219 -6.99 -14.41 -9.66
C ALA A 219 -7.51 -12.99 -9.34
N GLN A 220 -7.40 -12.04 -10.28
CA GLN A 220 -7.95 -10.69 -10.11
C GLN A 220 -9.47 -10.72 -9.89
N ASN A 221 -10.21 -11.45 -10.73
CA ASN A 221 -11.67 -11.52 -10.67
C ASN A 221 -12.14 -12.22 -9.38
N TYR A 222 -11.55 -13.35 -8.99
CA TYR A 222 -11.92 -14.06 -7.77
C TYR A 222 -11.77 -13.21 -6.52
N VAL A 223 -10.64 -12.52 -6.38
CA VAL A 223 -10.38 -11.65 -5.22
C VAL A 223 -11.28 -10.42 -5.26
N LYS A 224 -11.59 -9.87 -6.43
CA LYS A 224 -12.52 -8.75 -6.58
C LYS A 224 -13.96 -9.13 -6.23
N ASP A 225 -14.45 -10.26 -6.73
CA ASP A 225 -15.83 -10.71 -6.52
C ASP A 225 -16.09 -11.19 -5.08
N LYS A 226 -15.13 -11.93 -4.50
CA LYS A 226 -15.22 -12.44 -3.12
C LYS A 226 -14.86 -11.36 -2.10
N LEU A 227 -13.76 -10.65 -2.31
CA LEU A 227 -13.18 -9.74 -1.32
C LEU A 227 -13.56 -8.27 -1.51
N GLY A 228 -14.01 -7.85 -2.70
CA GLY A 228 -14.13 -6.44 -3.05
C GLY A 228 -12.78 -5.73 -3.21
N ILE A 229 -11.69 -6.49 -3.27
CA ILE A 229 -10.32 -5.98 -3.33
C ILE A 229 -9.85 -6.05 -4.78
N THR A 230 -9.31 -4.94 -5.29
CA THR A 230 -8.51 -4.97 -6.53
C THR A 230 -7.05 -5.12 -6.13
N MET A 231 -6.41 -6.21 -6.56
CA MET A 231 -4.99 -6.43 -6.30
C MET A 231 -4.15 -5.63 -7.29
N HIS A 232 -3.21 -4.83 -6.78
CA HIS A 232 -2.37 -3.96 -7.60
C HIS A 232 -0.91 -4.42 -7.71
N THR A 233 -0.53 -5.42 -6.92
CA THR A 233 0.80 -6.04 -6.93
C THR A 233 0.70 -7.51 -7.33
N PHE A 234 1.70 -8.00 -8.05
CA PHE A 234 1.87 -9.41 -8.40
C PHE A 234 3.27 -9.92 -8.02
N GLY A 235 3.35 -11.20 -7.68
CA GLY A 235 4.60 -11.95 -7.63
C GLY A 235 4.32 -13.42 -7.93
N ALA A 236 5.09 -14.06 -8.80
CA ALA A 236 4.80 -15.43 -9.20
C ALA A 236 5.12 -16.46 -8.10
N PRO A 237 4.30 -17.51 -7.93
CA PRO A 237 4.66 -18.79 -7.31
C PRO A 237 6.10 -19.22 -7.57
N GLY A 238 6.85 -19.48 -6.49
CA GLY A 238 8.28 -19.84 -6.56
C GLY A 238 9.20 -18.83 -7.27
N ASN A 239 8.70 -17.61 -7.55
CA ASN A 239 9.31 -16.62 -8.45
C ASN A 239 9.62 -17.18 -9.87
N ALA A 240 8.87 -18.19 -10.31
CA ALA A 240 9.06 -18.84 -11.59
C ALA A 240 8.35 -18.05 -12.69
N ILE A 241 9.13 -17.30 -13.48
CA ILE A 241 8.64 -16.38 -14.53
C ILE A 241 9.41 -16.54 -15.85
N ASP A 242 8.82 -16.06 -16.94
CA ASP A 242 9.43 -15.99 -18.28
C ASP A 242 8.91 -14.81 -19.14
N ASN A 243 9.24 -14.82 -20.44
CA ASN A 243 8.84 -13.76 -21.38
C ASN A 243 7.34 -13.76 -21.72
N ASN A 244 6.61 -14.84 -21.46
CA ASN A 244 5.15 -14.84 -21.55
C ASN A 244 4.55 -14.14 -20.33
N THR A 245 5.18 -14.21 -19.16
CA THR A 245 4.75 -13.48 -17.95
C THR A 245 4.77 -11.97 -18.15
N ILE A 246 5.82 -11.44 -18.80
CA ILE A 246 5.93 -10.02 -19.18
C ILE A 246 4.67 -9.59 -19.96
N LYS A 247 4.38 -10.30 -21.06
CA LYS A 247 3.24 -10.00 -21.93
C LYS A 247 1.91 -10.14 -21.19
N ALA A 248 1.74 -11.23 -20.43
CA ALA A 248 0.50 -11.51 -19.73
C ALA A 248 0.19 -10.49 -18.63
N LEU A 249 1.21 -9.98 -17.92
CA LEU A 249 1.05 -8.92 -16.92
C LEU A 249 0.72 -7.56 -17.55
N ASP A 250 1.34 -7.23 -18.68
CA ASP A 250 1.10 -5.95 -19.36
C ASP A 250 -0.34 -5.82 -19.88
N GLU A 251 -1.02 -6.95 -20.17
CA GLU A 251 -2.45 -7.04 -20.49
C GLU A 251 -3.40 -6.89 -19.27
N ILE A 252 -2.88 -6.80 -18.03
CA ILE A 252 -3.68 -6.57 -16.81
C ILE A 252 -3.47 -5.15 -16.32
N GLU A 253 -4.41 -4.25 -16.61
CA GLU A 253 -4.27 -2.83 -16.25
C GLU A 253 -4.25 -2.59 -14.74
N GLU A 254 -4.99 -3.37 -13.94
CA GLU A 254 -5.08 -3.18 -12.48
C GLU A 254 -3.77 -3.45 -11.75
N ILE A 255 -2.97 -4.39 -12.25
CA ILE A 255 -1.64 -4.69 -11.71
C ILE A 255 -0.69 -3.57 -12.14
N LYS A 256 -0.04 -2.94 -11.15
CA LYS A 256 0.91 -1.83 -11.30
C LYS A 256 2.33 -2.20 -10.86
N VAL A 257 2.46 -3.14 -9.92
CA VAL A 257 3.74 -3.52 -9.30
C VAL A 257 4.02 -5.00 -9.50
N TRP A 258 5.28 -5.35 -9.81
CA TRP A 258 5.73 -6.73 -9.97
C TRP A 258 6.93 -7.01 -9.07
N TYR A 259 6.74 -7.86 -8.06
CA TYR A 259 7.83 -8.39 -7.26
C TYR A 259 8.73 -9.30 -8.09
N TYR A 260 10.02 -8.99 -8.08
CA TYR A 260 11.11 -9.80 -8.66
C TYR A 260 10.91 -10.11 -10.15
N GLY A 261 10.25 -9.19 -10.86
CA GLY A 261 9.95 -9.30 -12.28
C GLY A 261 11.14 -9.20 -13.22
N LEU A 262 10.88 -9.48 -14.49
CA LEU A 262 11.84 -9.26 -15.58
C LEU A 262 11.78 -7.81 -16.07
N LEU A 263 12.92 -7.29 -16.52
CA LEU A 263 12.99 -6.01 -17.22
C LEU A 263 12.21 -6.09 -18.55
N GLY A 264 11.58 -4.98 -18.94
CA GLY A 264 10.84 -4.85 -20.20
C GLY A 264 9.32 -4.90 -20.09
N SER A 265 8.78 -5.19 -18.89
CA SER A 265 7.36 -4.97 -18.58
C SER A 265 7.05 -3.49 -18.34
N SER A 266 5.79 -3.10 -18.57
CA SER A 266 5.23 -1.80 -18.19
C SER A 266 5.10 -1.58 -16.67
N LYS A 267 5.21 -2.63 -15.85
CA LYS A 267 4.99 -2.56 -14.40
C LYS A 267 6.21 -2.03 -13.64
N LEU A 268 5.96 -1.44 -12.47
CA LEU A 268 7.02 -1.12 -11.51
C LEU A 268 7.63 -2.42 -10.96
N VAL A 269 8.86 -2.76 -11.38
CA VAL A 269 9.56 -3.93 -10.88
C VAL A 269 10.26 -3.62 -9.55
N LEU A 270 9.87 -4.35 -8.49
CA LEU A 270 10.57 -4.32 -7.20
C LEU A 270 11.64 -5.43 -7.20
N ASN A 271 12.91 -5.04 -7.23
CA ASN A 271 14.04 -5.96 -7.38
C ASN A 271 14.37 -6.70 -6.07
N ARG A 272 14.88 -7.93 -6.22
CA ARG A 272 15.38 -8.75 -5.11
C ARG A 272 16.80 -8.30 -4.75
N THR A 273 16.93 -7.45 -3.73
CA THR A 273 18.22 -6.86 -3.32
C THR A 273 18.87 -7.56 -2.12
N ASN A 274 18.07 -8.21 -1.27
CA ASN A 274 18.49 -8.78 0.00
C ASN A 274 17.61 -9.98 0.39
N GLU A 275 18.15 -10.88 1.20
CA GLU A 275 17.46 -12.08 1.69
C GLU A 275 17.28 -12.06 3.20
N ILE A 276 16.07 -12.39 3.66
CA ILE A 276 15.82 -12.85 5.03
C ILE A 276 16.07 -14.36 5.12
N GLU A 277 15.53 -15.12 4.17
CA GLU A 277 15.60 -16.57 4.10
C GLU A 277 16.75 -17.04 3.20
N ILE A 278 17.92 -17.31 3.80
CA ILE A 278 19.16 -17.68 3.07
C ILE A 278 19.02 -19.00 2.32
N THR A 279 18.29 -19.93 2.93
CA THR A 279 17.61 -21.02 2.24
C THR A 279 16.13 -20.79 2.47
N THR A 280 15.29 -21.07 1.46
CA THR A 280 13.83 -21.01 1.55
C THR A 280 13.33 -21.57 2.88
N PHE A 281 12.40 -20.84 3.50
CA PHE A 281 11.80 -21.11 4.81
C PHE A 281 12.68 -20.90 6.05
N ASN A 282 13.94 -20.47 5.93
CA ASN A 282 14.84 -20.30 7.06
C ASN A 282 15.41 -18.88 7.18
N PRO A 283 14.69 -17.97 7.85
CA PRO A 283 15.21 -16.69 8.32
C PRO A 283 16.52 -16.86 9.10
N ASN A 284 17.52 -16.03 8.81
CA ASN A 284 18.80 -16.06 9.52
C ASN A 284 19.27 -14.64 9.82
N TYR A 285 19.22 -14.24 11.09
CA TYR A 285 19.56 -12.89 11.52
C TYR A 285 21.01 -12.53 11.18
N GLN A 286 21.95 -13.41 11.52
CA GLN A 286 23.38 -13.13 11.32
C GLN A 286 23.71 -12.92 9.84
N LYS A 287 23.18 -13.76 8.95
CA LYS A 287 23.38 -13.62 7.50
C LYS A 287 22.60 -12.47 6.88
N PHE A 288 21.45 -12.09 7.44
CA PHE A 288 20.78 -10.86 7.05
C PHE A 288 21.67 -9.63 7.34
N ILE A 289 22.26 -9.53 8.54
CA ILE A 289 23.16 -8.44 8.93
C ILE A 289 24.41 -8.39 8.05
N GLU A 290 25.04 -9.52 7.76
CA GLU A 290 26.23 -9.59 6.89
C GLU A 290 25.99 -9.06 5.48
N ASN A 291 24.75 -9.17 4.97
CA ASN A 291 24.37 -8.75 3.63
C ASN A 291 23.62 -7.39 3.60
N TYR A 292 23.27 -6.81 4.75
CA TYR A 292 22.39 -5.64 4.83
C TYR A 292 23.02 -4.39 4.19
N SER A 293 22.39 -3.90 3.12
CA SER A 293 22.80 -2.67 2.43
C SER A 293 21.97 -1.48 2.91
N SER A 294 22.51 -0.68 3.82
CA SER A 294 21.90 0.57 4.28
C SER A 294 21.89 1.68 3.21
N GLY A 295 22.66 1.53 2.13
CA GLY A 295 22.72 2.50 1.03
C GLY A 295 21.64 2.31 -0.04
N SER A 296 20.97 1.15 -0.08
CA SER A 296 19.88 0.88 -1.03
C SER A 296 18.68 1.78 -0.74
N GLU A 297 17.99 2.28 -1.77
CA GLU A 297 16.76 3.09 -1.59
C GLU A 297 15.65 2.29 -0.92
N TYR A 298 15.48 1.03 -1.33
CA TYR A 298 14.54 0.10 -0.74
C TYR A 298 15.14 -1.30 -0.61
N LEU A 299 14.49 -2.12 0.23
CA LEU A 299 14.68 -3.56 0.30
C LEU A 299 13.32 -4.25 0.08
N ALA A 300 13.26 -5.26 -0.79
CA ALA A 300 12.08 -6.11 -0.96
C ALA A 300 12.41 -7.53 -0.50
N LEU A 301 11.84 -7.97 0.63
CA LEU A 301 12.26 -9.16 1.36
C LEU A 301 11.15 -10.23 1.36
N GLN A 302 11.43 -11.38 0.73
CA GLN A 302 10.54 -12.54 0.68
C GLN A 302 10.58 -13.33 2.00
N ILE A 303 9.41 -13.75 2.47
CA ILE A 303 9.21 -14.58 3.65
C ILE A 303 8.03 -15.54 3.46
N HIS A 304 8.08 -16.71 4.10
CA HIS A 304 6.98 -17.69 4.05
C HIS A 304 6.54 -18.07 5.48
N PRO A 305 5.71 -17.25 6.16
CA PRO A 305 5.39 -17.43 7.56
C PRO A 305 4.83 -18.82 7.92
N ASN A 306 4.11 -19.47 7.00
CA ASN A 306 3.51 -20.77 7.24
C ASN A 306 4.54 -21.92 7.36
N ALA A 307 5.76 -21.73 6.87
CA ALA A 307 6.81 -22.74 7.01
C ALA A 307 7.50 -22.69 8.40
N TRP A 308 7.50 -21.53 9.06
CA TRP A 308 8.34 -21.26 10.23
C TRP A 308 7.93 -22.00 11.52
N ASP A 309 8.92 -22.40 12.32
CA ASP A 309 8.75 -22.81 13.71
C ASP A 309 9.18 -21.68 14.69
N LYS A 310 9.17 -21.96 16.00
CA LYS A 310 9.56 -21.00 17.04
C LYS A 310 10.94 -20.35 16.79
N ASN A 311 11.89 -21.09 16.22
CA ASN A 311 13.24 -20.63 15.94
C ASN A 311 13.28 -19.66 14.76
N GLN A 312 12.66 -19.99 13.63
CA GLN A 312 12.57 -19.07 12.47
C GLN A 312 11.84 -17.78 12.83
N PHE A 313 10.76 -17.86 13.62
CA PHE A 313 10.11 -16.65 14.15
C PHE A 313 11.02 -15.81 15.06
N SER A 314 11.91 -16.44 15.83
CA SER A 314 12.88 -15.74 16.69
C SER A 314 13.95 -15.04 15.87
N GLU A 315 14.44 -15.67 14.80
CA GLU A 315 15.37 -15.05 13.85
C GLU A 315 14.72 -13.88 13.10
N PHE A 316 13.48 -14.05 12.64
CA PHE A 316 12.71 -12.99 11.99
C PHE A 316 12.42 -11.80 12.93
N GLU A 317 12.06 -12.04 14.20
CA GLU A 317 11.83 -10.94 15.15
C GLU A 317 13.12 -10.11 15.39
N LYS A 318 14.30 -10.74 15.45
CA LYS A 318 15.60 -10.02 15.52
C LYS A 318 15.85 -9.17 14.28
N ILE A 319 15.52 -9.68 13.08
CA ILE A 319 15.66 -8.94 11.82
C ILE A 319 14.74 -7.70 11.83
N LEU A 320 13.48 -7.86 12.23
CA LEU A 320 12.55 -6.72 12.39
C LEU A 320 13.07 -5.70 13.40
N ASP A 321 13.55 -6.14 14.56
CA ASP A 321 14.06 -5.23 15.60
C ASP A 321 15.30 -4.45 15.13
N PHE A 322 16.20 -5.09 14.38
CA PHE A 322 17.32 -4.39 13.74
C PHE A 322 16.86 -3.37 12.70
N LEU A 323 15.92 -3.74 11.82
CA LEU A 323 15.37 -2.85 10.78
C LEU A 323 14.70 -1.62 11.41
N ILE A 324 13.91 -1.82 12.47
CA ILE A 324 13.27 -0.74 13.25
C ILE A 324 14.33 0.14 13.94
N ALA A 325 15.38 -0.45 14.53
CA ALA A 325 16.49 0.30 15.13
C ALA A 325 17.27 1.15 14.10
N ASN A 326 17.36 0.67 12.85
CA ASN A 326 17.91 1.42 11.70
C ASN A 326 16.94 2.44 11.10
N LYS A 327 15.72 2.56 11.66
CA LYS A 327 14.68 3.51 11.23
C LYS A 327 14.24 3.35 9.77
N VAL A 328 14.23 2.12 9.24
CA VAL A 328 13.63 1.87 7.91
C VAL A 328 12.14 2.16 7.93
N THR A 329 11.60 2.59 6.80
CA THR A 329 10.17 2.87 6.63
C THR A 329 9.49 1.68 5.98
N PHE A 330 8.69 0.94 6.74
CA PHE A 330 7.86 -0.14 6.22
C PHE A 330 6.73 0.45 5.36
N MET A 331 6.58 -0.06 4.14
CA MET A 331 5.65 0.44 3.13
C MET A 331 5.01 -0.73 2.38
N ASN A 332 3.79 -0.55 1.88
CA ASN A 332 3.17 -1.54 0.99
C ASN A 332 3.58 -1.28 -0.48
N PRO A 333 3.70 -2.31 -1.33
CA PRO A 333 4.22 -2.16 -2.69
C PRO A 333 3.39 -1.20 -3.56
N TYR A 334 2.06 -1.24 -3.48
CA TYR A 334 1.22 -0.30 -4.24
C TYR A 334 1.26 1.13 -3.69
N GLU A 335 1.45 1.30 -2.38
CA GLU A 335 1.67 2.62 -1.75
C GLU A 335 2.93 3.30 -2.32
N TYR A 336 4.00 2.55 -2.57
CA TYR A 336 5.19 3.08 -3.26
C TYR A 336 4.92 3.49 -4.71
N TYR A 337 4.14 2.70 -5.46
CA TYR A 337 3.74 3.06 -6.81
C TYR A 337 2.99 4.41 -6.83
N LEU A 338 2.05 4.61 -5.91
CA LEU A 338 1.31 5.88 -5.80
C LEU A 338 2.22 7.06 -5.45
N VAL A 339 3.23 6.88 -4.59
CA VAL A 339 4.26 7.91 -4.31
C VAL A 339 5.03 8.28 -5.57
N LEU A 340 5.46 7.30 -6.37
CA LEU A 340 6.21 7.57 -7.61
C LEU A 340 5.33 8.28 -8.66
N GLU A 341 4.06 7.89 -8.79
CA GLU A 341 3.11 8.55 -9.70
C GLU A 341 2.80 9.99 -9.27
N ASN A 342 2.55 10.23 -7.98
CA ASN A 342 2.35 11.59 -7.45
C ASN A 342 3.56 12.49 -7.74
N LYS A 343 4.79 11.98 -7.51
CA LYS A 343 6.02 12.70 -7.86
C LYS A 343 6.17 12.93 -9.37
N ARG A 344 5.74 11.99 -10.21
CA ARG A 344 5.75 12.16 -11.68
C ARG A 344 4.82 13.30 -12.09
N ILE A 345 3.61 13.35 -11.54
CA ILE A 345 2.61 14.39 -11.79
C ILE A 345 3.11 15.76 -11.31
N LEU A 346 3.59 15.85 -10.06
CA LEU A 346 4.13 17.10 -9.50
C LEU A 346 5.31 17.63 -10.32
N ASN A 347 6.22 16.75 -10.79
CA ASN A 347 7.35 17.16 -11.63
C ASN A 347 6.96 17.63 -13.04
N SER A 348 5.80 17.24 -13.58
CA SER A 348 5.28 17.83 -14.82
C SER A 348 4.79 19.28 -14.61
N LEU A 349 4.15 19.58 -13.49
CA LEU A 349 3.59 20.90 -13.14
C LEU A 349 4.64 21.99 -12.78
N VAL A 350 5.92 21.66 -12.94
CA VAL A 350 7.07 22.57 -12.69
C VAL A 350 7.82 22.91 -13.98
N LYS A 351 7.50 22.24 -15.09
CA LYS A 351 8.14 22.45 -16.40
C LYS A 351 7.32 23.35 -17.34
N GLU A 352 6.20 23.85 -16.85
CA GLU A 352 5.36 24.91 -17.41
C GLU A 352 5.50 26.17 -16.54
#